data_AF-A0AA86ZP60-F1
#
_entry.id   AF-A0AA86ZP60-F1
#
_cell.length_a   1.000
_cell.length_b   1.000
_cell.length_c   1.000
_cell.angle_alpha   90.00
_cell.angle_beta   90.00
_cell.angle_gamma   90.00
#
_symmetry.space_group_name_H-M   'P 1'
#
loop_
_entity.id
_entity.type
_entity.pdbx_description
1 polymer ?
#
loop_
_entity_poly.entity_id
_entity_poly.type
_entity_poly.pdbx_seq_one_letter_code
_entity_poly.pdbx_strand_id
1 'polypeptide(L)'
;MKAHEKEFLDKTKDLKNKFNEIKNDSSFIYNPKKPDGAHLINVRSVGEGMVEHTEIMNAIIVPEWAFNAEFLDEKHETAKIQFENYYADKNESLPKNMWQTPVKLVYDYCSYDYTIGSLSEKLDNYSECFISYDEALEKFQAYQEDMIKLNKMIAEAENKRKKS
;
A
#
# COMPACT_ATOMS: atom_id res chain seq x y z
N MET A 1 -0.68 -1.28 24.64
CA MET A 1 -0.77 -1.50 23.19
C MET A 1 -2.03 -2.31 22.93
N LYS A 2 -2.94 -1.77 22.11
CA LYS A 2 -4.17 -2.44 21.68
C LYS A 2 -3.83 -3.62 20.75
N ALA A 3 -4.76 -4.55 20.56
CA ALA A 3 -4.51 -5.76 19.76
C ALA A 3 -4.16 -5.42 18.29
N HIS A 4 -4.88 -4.48 17.66
CA HIS A 4 -4.62 -4.06 16.29
C HIS A 4 -3.26 -3.36 16.12
N GLU A 5 -2.84 -2.53 17.10
CA GLU A 5 -1.52 -1.90 17.09
C GLU A 5 -0.41 -2.95 17.10
N LYS A 6 -0.58 -4.00 17.92
CA LYS A 6 0.38 -5.10 17.98
C LYS A 6 0.47 -5.83 16.64
N GLU A 7 -0.67 -6.18 16.06
CA GLU A 7 -0.71 -6.88 14.77
C GLU A 7 -0.11 -6.03 13.64
N PHE A 8 -0.39 -4.73 13.62
CA PHE A 8 0.21 -3.79 12.67
C PHE A 8 1.75 -3.77 12.77
N LEU A 9 2.27 -3.70 14.00
CA LEU A 9 3.71 -3.74 14.24
C LEU A 9 4.33 -5.09 13.88
N ASP A 10 3.67 -6.20 14.23
CA ASP A 10 4.14 -7.55 13.92
C ASP A 10 4.21 -7.76 12.39
N LYS A 11 3.19 -7.32 11.64
CA LYS A 11 3.17 -7.39 10.16
C LYS A 11 4.27 -6.56 9.50
N THR A 12 4.67 -5.44 10.09
CA THR A 12 5.68 -4.53 9.52
C THR A 12 7.10 -4.79 10.04
N LYS A 13 7.26 -5.72 10.99
CA LYS A 13 8.52 -5.92 11.73
C LYS A 13 9.69 -6.28 10.83
N ASP A 14 9.53 -7.28 9.97
CA ASP A 14 10.62 -7.77 9.12
C ASP A 14 11.00 -6.71 8.07
N LEU A 15 10.02 -5.99 7.54
CA LEU A 15 10.25 -4.87 6.63
C LEU A 15 11.02 -3.73 7.32
N LYS A 16 10.67 -3.38 8.56
CA LYS A 16 11.38 -2.36 9.36
C LYS A 16 12.82 -2.79 9.65
N ASN A 17 13.04 -4.06 9.95
CA ASN A 17 14.40 -4.60 10.15
C ASN A 17 15.22 -4.46 8.87
N LYS A 18 14.67 -4.91 7.74
CA LYS A 18 15.32 -4.78 6.43
C LYS A 18 15.62 -3.32 6.08
N PHE A 19 14.67 -2.41 6.29
CA PHE A 19 14.88 -0.98 6.09
C PHE A 19 16.05 -0.45 6.92
N ASN A 20 16.15 -0.83 8.20
CA ASN A 20 17.23 -0.39 9.06
C ASN A 20 18.60 -0.91 8.62
N GLU A 21 18.67 -2.07 7.97
CA GLU A 21 19.91 -2.62 7.40
C GLU A 21 20.36 -1.84 6.15
N ILE A 22 19.42 -1.46 5.27
CA ILE A 22 19.76 -0.89 3.96
C ILE A 22 19.74 0.64 3.89
N LYS A 23 19.03 1.34 4.80
CA LYS A 23 18.83 2.81 4.71
C LYS A 23 20.12 3.64 4.69
N ASN A 24 21.21 3.08 5.23
CA ASN A 24 22.52 3.73 5.30
C ASN A 24 23.57 3.06 4.39
N ASP A 25 23.17 2.07 3.59
CA ASP A 25 24.07 1.38 2.67
C ASP A 25 24.16 2.13 1.34
N SER A 26 25.29 2.80 1.10
CA SER A 26 25.54 3.56 -0.14
C SER A 26 25.75 2.68 -1.37
N SER A 27 25.96 1.38 -1.18
CA SER A 27 26.08 0.39 -2.27
C SER A 27 24.75 -0.24 -2.65
N PHE A 28 23.70 -0.02 -1.86
CA PHE A 28 22.37 -0.55 -2.14
C PHE A 28 21.81 0.01 -3.45
N ILE A 29 21.26 -0.89 -4.28
CA ILE A 29 20.57 -0.55 -5.52
C ILE A 29 19.14 -1.09 -5.42
N TYR A 30 18.17 -0.20 -5.49
CA TYR A 30 16.76 -0.54 -5.46
C TYR A 30 16.37 -1.40 -6.67
N ASN A 31 15.57 -2.45 -6.44
CA ASN A 31 15.06 -3.30 -7.50
C ASN A 31 13.55 -3.08 -7.68
N PRO A 32 13.10 -2.28 -8.67
CA PRO A 32 11.68 -2.00 -8.88
C PRO A 32 10.87 -3.23 -9.29
N LYS A 33 11.52 -4.31 -9.76
CA LYS A 33 10.83 -5.55 -10.14
C LYS A 33 10.48 -6.45 -8.96
N LYS A 34 11.09 -6.19 -7.80
CA LYS A 34 10.90 -6.96 -6.56
C LYS A 34 10.90 -6.00 -5.37
N PRO A 35 9.91 -5.10 -5.28
CA PRO A 35 9.82 -4.17 -4.17
C PRO A 35 9.66 -4.93 -2.85
N ASP A 36 10.36 -4.46 -1.83
CA ASP A 36 10.20 -4.97 -0.47
C ASP A 36 8.95 -4.38 0.16
N GLY A 37 8.04 -5.24 0.62
CA GLY A 37 6.80 -4.80 1.22
C GLY A 37 6.18 -5.81 2.18
N ALA A 38 5.23 -5.32 2.97
CA ALA A 38 4.40 -6.08 3.88
C ALA A 38 2.94 -5.69 3.66
N HIS A 39 2.10 -6.69 3.46
CA HIS A 39 0.69 -6.49 3.19
C HIS A 39 -0.11 -6.23 4.47
N LEU A 40 -0.88 -5.15 4.51
CA LEU A 40 -1.62 -4.72 5.70
C LEU A 40 -3.13 -4.91 5.53
N ILE A 41 -3.72 -4.36 4.47
CA ILE A 41 -5.16 -4.37 4.19
C ILE A 41 -5.41 -4.81 2.75
N ASN A 42 -6.42 -5.65 2.56
CA ASN A 42 -7.06 -5.92 1.27
C ASN A 42 -8.56 -6.08 1.50
N VAL A 43 -9.30 -5.02 1.23
CA VAL A 43 -10.75 -5.00 1.31
C VAL A 43 -11.29 -5.03 -0.09
N ARG A 44 -12.29 -5.90 -0.29
CA ARG A 44 -13.17 -5.87 -1.44
C ARG A 44 -14.59 -5.95 -0.95
N SER A 45 -15.41 -5.02 -1.40
CA SER A 45 -16.83 -5.00 -1.07
C SER A 45 -17.64 -4.68 -2.32
N VAL A 46 -18.83 -5.27 -2.44
CA VAL A 46 -19.72 -5.01 -3.56
C VAL A 46 -20.90 -4.17 -3.07
N GLY A 47 -21.04 -2.99 -3.65
CA GLY A 47 -22.12 -2.05 -3.36
C GLY A 47 -23.31 -2.20 -4.29
N GLU A 48 -24.27 -1.28 -4.15
CA GLU A 48 -25.38 -1.14 -5.09
C GLU A 48 -24.88 -0.91 -6.52
N GLY A 49 -25.58 -1.46 -7.51
CA GLY A 49 -25.19 -1.31 -8.92
C GLY A 49 -24.04 -2.22 -9.38
N MET A 50 -23.66 -3.24 -8.61
CA MET A 50 -22.59 -4.19 -8.94
C MET A 50 -21.20 -3.52 -9.06
N VAL A 51 -20.96 -2.48 -8.28
CA VAL A 51 -19.65 -1.84 -8.18
C VAL A 51 -18.85 -2.50 -7.06
N GLU A 52 -17.67 -3.03 -7.39
CA GLU A 52 -16.69 -3.51 -6.42
C GLU A 52 -15.80 -2.34 -5.99
N HIS A 53 -15.86 -2.00 -4.70
CA HIS A 53 -14.91 -1.09 -4.07
C HIS A 53 -13.72 -1.89 -3.54
N THR A 54 -12.52 -1.50 -3.95
CA THR A 54 -11.27 -2.10 -3.49
C THR A 54 -10.43 -1.09 -2.72
N GLU A 55 -9.89 -1.52 -1.58
CA GLU A 55 -8.87 -0.80 -0.83
C GLU A 55 -7.71 -1.73 -0.51
N ILE A 56 -6.49 -1.30 -0.84
CA ILE A 56 -5.26 -2.02 -0.60
C ILE A 56 -4.32 -1.10 0.18
N MET A 57 -3.73 -1.62 1.25
CA MET A 57 -2.70 -0.92 1.99
C MET A 57 -1.50 -1.82 2.22
N ASN A 58 -0.31 -1.31 1.89
CA ASN A 58 0.97 -1.99 2.07
C ASN A 58 1.94 -1.08 2.81
N ALA A 59 2.80 -1.64 3.66
CA ALA A 59 4.05 -0.97 4.00
C ALA A 59 5.09 -1.36 2.95
N ILE A 60 5.82 -0.40 2.39
CA ILE A 60 6.82 -0.65 1.36
C ILE A 60 8.09 0.16 1.61
N ILE A 61 9.23 -0.37 1.14
CA ILE A 61 10.47 0.40 1.03
C ILE A 61 10.59 0.90 -0.40
N VAL A 62 10.84 2.20 -0.56
CA VAL A 62 10.93 2.87 -1.85
C VAL A 62 12.12 3.83 -1.88
N PRO A 63 12.61 4.20 -3.07
CA PRO A 63 13.52 5.34 -3.22
C PRO A 63 12.98 6.61 -2.55
N GLU A 64 13.86 7.43 -1.97
CA GLU A 64 13.44 8.65 -1.28
C GLU A 64 12.68 9.63 -2.19
N TRP A 65 13.06 9.65 -3.47
CA TRP A 65 12.42 10.47 -4.52
C TRP A 65 11.04 9.98 -4.94
N ALA A 66 10.64 8.74 -4.62
CA ALA A 66 9.34 8.21 -5.02
C ALA A 66 8.21 8.98 -4.31
N PHE A 67 7.18 9.35 -5.06
CA PHE A 67 6.05 10.14 -4.56
C PHE A 67 4.81 9.29 -4.26
N ASN A 68 4.56 8.26 -5.07
CA ASN A 68 3.52 7.24 -4.90
C ASN A 68 4.06 5.90 -5.45
N ALA A 69 3.28 4.81 -5.38
CA ALA A 69 3.72 3.49 -5.84
C ALA A 69 3.65 3.31 -7.38
N GLU A 70 3.00 4.20 -8.11
CA GLU A 70 2.90 4.18 -9.58
C GLU A 70 4.27 4.16 -10.28
N PHE A 71 5.34 4.60 -9.63
CA PHE A 71 6.70 4.46 -10.16
C PHE A 71 7.13 2.99 -10.44
N LEU A 72 6.42 2.02 -9.85
CA LEU A 72 6.61 0.60 -10.11
C LEU A 72 6.01 0.15 -11.45
N ASP A 73 5.39 1.05 -12.23
CA ASP A 73 4.88 0.74 -13.57
C ASP A 73 5.96 0.07 -14.44
N GLU A 74 5.56 -0.86 -15.30
CA GLU A 74 6.50 -1.69 -16.08
C GLU A 74 7.38 -0.87 -17.04
N LYS A 75 6.93 0.32 -17.45
CA LYS A 75 7.65 1.21 -18.37
C LYS A 75 8.60 2.14 -17.63
N HIS A 76 8.45 2.26 -16.31
CA HIS A 76 9.13 3.20 -15.43
C HIS A 76 9.05 4.67 -15.92
N GLU A 77 7.99 5.03 -16.64
CA GLU A 77 7.78 6.40 -17.14
C GLU A 77 7.51 7.34 -15.96
N THR A 78 6.63 6.93 -15.05
CA THR A 78 6.31 7.69 -13.83
C THR A 78 7.53 7.80 -12.92
N ALA A 79 8.32 6.73 -12.80
CA ALA A 79 9.56 6.73 -12.02
C ALA A 79 10.54 7.80 -12.48
N LYS A 80 10.75 7.88 -13.81
CA LYS A 80 11.68 8.86 -14.38
C LYS A 80 11.23 10.29 -14.08
N ILE A 81 9.94 10.58 -14.24
CA ILE A 81 9.36 11.91 -13.97
C ILE A 81 9.52 12.28 -12.50
N GLN A 82 9.17 11.38 -11.58
CA GLN A 82 9.30 11.63 -10.14
C GLN A 82 10.76 11.84 -9.72
N PHE A 83 11.67 11.03 -10.26
CA PHE A 83 13.10 11.16 -10.02
C PHE A 83 13.64 12.53 -10.49
N GLU A 84 13.33 12.93 -11.73
CA GLU A 84 13.80 14.21 -12.28
C GLU A 84 13.25 15.41 -11.49
N ASN A 85 11.95 15.39 -11.15
CA ASN A 85 11.32 16.46 -10.36
C ASN A 85 11.94 16.58 -8.96
N TYR A 86 12.20 15.46 -8.28
CA TYR A 86 12.77 15.47 -6.94
C TYR A 86 14.13 16.19 -6.85
N TYR A 87 15.02 15.96 -7.81
CA TYR A 87 16.33 16.63 -7.84
C TYR A 87 16.24 18.06 -8.37
N ALA A 88 15.31 18.34 -9.29
CA ALA A 88 15.05 19.69 -9.78
C ALA A 88 14.54 20.61 -8.66
N ASP A 89 13.59 20.14 -7.84
CA ASP A 89 13.01 20.91 -6.72
C ASP A 89 14.05 21.25 -5.64
N LYS A 90 15.08 20.42 -5.50
CA LYS A 90 16.19 20.61 -4.56
C LYS A 90 17.38 21.37 -5.15
N ASN A 91 17.33 21.70 -6.44
CA ASN A 91 18.44 22.29 -7.18
C ASN A 91 19.74 21.46 -7.07
N GLU A 92 19.60 20.13 -7.14
CA GLU A 92 20.68 19.16 -7.06
C GLU A 92 20.97 18.51 -8.42
N SER A 93 22.20 18.03 -8.61
CA SER A 93 22.57 17.32 -9.83
C SER A 93 21.96 15.92 -9.89
N LEU A 94 21.39 15.55 -11.03
CA LEU A 94 20.80 14.23 -11.24
C LEU A 94 21.85 13.10 -11.11
N PRO A 95 21.64 12.11 -10.22
CA PRO A 95 22.48 10.91 -10.18
C PRO A 95 22.42 10.11 -11.50
N LYS A 96 23.52 9.42 -11.83
CA LYS A 96 23.58 8.56 -13.03
C LYS A 96 22.65 7.35 -12.96
N ASN A 97 22.43 6.81 -11.77
CA ASN A 97 21.58 5.65 -11.53
C ASN A 97 20.47 6.03 -10.54
N MET A 98 19.25 6.19 -11.05
CA MET A 98 18.10 6.59 -10.23
C MET A 98 17.75 5.59 -9.12
N TRP A 99 18.14 4.33 -9.29
CA TRP A 99 17.89 3.26 -8.33
C TRP A 99 18.94 3.18 -7.22
N GLN A 100 20.07 3.88 -7.36
CA GLN A 100 21.10 3.98 -6.34
C GLN A 100 20.94 5.31 -5.60
N THR A 101 19.93 5.36 -4.74
CA THR A 101 19.56 6.54 -3.96
C THR A 101 19.20 6.10 -2.53
N PRO A 102 19.21 6.99 -1.52
CA PRO A 102 18.61 6.68 -0.23
C PRO A 102 17.18 6.17 -0.37
N VAL A 103 16.77 5.34 0.58
CA VAL A 103 15.42 4.78 0.63
C VAL A 103 14.65 5.29 1.83
N LYS A 104 13.32 5.19 1.75
CA LYS A 104 12.38 5.46 2.83
C LYS A 104 11.39 4.31 2.96
N LEU A 105 10.86 4.13 4.16
CA LEU A 105 9.72 3.26 4.42
C LEU A 105 8.45 4.11 4.42
N VAL A 106 7.47 3.72 3.61
CA VAL A 106 6.18 4.41 3.47
C VAL A 106 5.02 3.43 3.59
N TYR A 107 3.82 3.95 3.79
CA TYR A 107 2.57 3.21 3.72
C TYR A 107 1.86 3.62 2.44
N ASP A 108 1.79 2.69 1.50
CA ASP A 108 1.09 2.86 0.22
C ASP A 108 -0.36 2.47 0.40
N TYR A 109 -1.27 3.37 0.03
CA TYR A 109 -2.71 3.15 0.07
C TYR A 109 -3.30 3.43 -1.31
N CYS A 110 -3.91 2.39 -1.86
CA CYS A 110 -4.53 2.37 -3.17
C CYS A 110 -6.03 2.06 -3.01
N SER A 111 -6.89 2.88 -3.58
CA SER A 111 -8.33 2.66 -3.60
C SER A 111 -8.89 2.87 -5.00
N TYR A 112 -9.80 2.02 -5.42
CA TYR A 112 -10.49 2.16 -6.70
C TYR A 112 -11.84 1.45 -6.71
N ASP A 113 -12.72 1.93 -7.58
CA ASP A 113 -13.99 1.29 -7.89
C ASP A 113 -13.89 0.57 -9.24
N TYR A 114 -14.48 -0.62 -9.30
CA TYR A 114 -14.57 -1.42 -10.50
C TYR A 114 -16.02 -1.88 -10.73
N THR A 115 -16.61 -1.50 -11.85
CA THR A 115 -17.96 -1.95 -12.22
C THR A 115 -17.90 -3.40 -12.73
N ILE A 116 -18.46 -4.34 -11.96
CA ILE A 116 -18.50 -5.75 -12.32
C ILE A 116 -19.34 -5.95 -13.59
N GLY A 117 -18.76 -6.62 -14.58
CA GLY A 117 -19.40 -6.85 -15.87
C GLY A 117 -19.20 -5.73 -16.89
N SER A 118 -18.47 -4.66 -16.53
CA SER A 118 -17.97 -3.71 -17.51
C SER A 118 -16.81 -4.32 -18.31
N LEU A 119 -16.88 -4.24 -19.64
CA LEU A 119 -15.76 -4.56 -20.54
C LEU A 119 -14.69 -3.45 -20.55
N SER A 120 -14.88 -2.36 -19.81
CA SER A 120 -13.88 -1.29 -19.71
C SER A 120 -12.87 -1.60 -18.61
N GLU A 121 -11.57 -1.53 -18.94
CA GLU A 121 -10.45 -1.53 -17.99
C GLU A 121 -10.35 -0.22 -17.18
N LYS A 122 -11.41 0.59 -17.13
CA LYS A 122 -11.41 1.87 -16.43
C LYS A 122 -11.70 1.65 -14.95
N LEU A 123 -10.75 2.08 -14.11
CA LEU A 123 -10.92 2.21 -12.68
C LEU A 123 -11.54 3.58 -12.40
N ASP A 124 -12.73 3.58 -11.80
CA ASP A 124 -13.38 4.81 -11.36
C ASP A 124 -12.85 5.17 -9.97
N ASN A 125 -12.76 6.48 -9.67
CA ASN A 125 -12.28 6.98 -8.38
C ASN A 125 -10.91 6.44 -7.94
N TYR A 126 -10.04 6.10 -8.89
CA TYR A 126 -8.70 5.62 -8.60
C TYR A 126 -7.89 6.68 -7.82
N SER A 127 -7.32 6.25 -6.71
CA SER A 127 -6.40 7.03 -5.89
C SER A 127 -5.29 6.13 -5.37
N GLU A 128 -4.04 6.55 -5.56
CA GLU A 128 -2.87 5.89 -4.99
C GLU A 128 -1.93 6.93 -4.39
N CYS A 129 -1.66 6.79 -3.09
CA CYS A 129 -0.82 7.75 -2.36
C CYS A 129 -0.07 7.12 -1.20
N PHE A 130 1.04 7.75 -0.83
CA PHE A 130 1.72 7.46 0.42
C PHE A 130 1.04 8.21 1.56
N ILE A 131 0.66 7.46 2.60
CA ILE A 131 0.01 7.98 3.80
C ILE A 131 0.94 7.91 5.02
N SER A 132 0.59 8.67 6.06
CA SER A 132 1.35 8.71 7.31
C SER A 132 1.20 7.41 8.11
N TYR A 133 2.08 7.19 9.08
CA TYR A 133 1.96 6.06 10.01
C TYR A 133 0.64 6.10 10.79
N ASP A 134 0.25 7.27 11.30
CA ASP A 134 -0.96 7.43 12.10
C ASP A 134 -2.20 7.15 11.25
N GLU A 135 -2.24 7.67 10.02
CA GLU A 135 -3.33 7.39 9.08
C GLU A 135 -3.40 5.91 8.68
N ALA A 136 -2.25 5.27 8.43
CA ALA A 136 -2.21 3.84 8.15
C ALA A 136 -2.70 2.99 9.33
N LEU A 137 -2.35 3.38 10.56
CA LEU A 137 -2.79 2.71 11.77
C LEU A 137 -4.30 2.88 11.99
N GLU A 138 -4.84 4.07 11.77
CA GLU A 138 -6.28 4.35 11.84
C GLU A 138 -7.06 3.51 10.82
N LYS A 139 -6.63 3.48 9.55
CA LYS A 139 -7.24 2.64 8.52
C LYS A 139 -7.17 1.15 8.87
N PHE A 140 -6.04 0.69 9.42
CA PHE A 140 -5.90 -0.69 9.87
C PHE A 140 -6.83 -1.03 11.03
N GLN A 141 -7.02 -0.10 11.97
CA GLN A 141 -7.99 -0.27 13.05
C GLN A 141 -9.42 -0.40 12.51
N ALA A 142 -9.84 0.48 11.60
CA ALA A 142 -11.16 0.43 10.99
C ALA A 142 -11.41 -0.90 10.27
N TYR A 143 -10.43 -1.36 9.49
CA TYR A 143 -10.47 -2.67 8.83
C TYR A 143 -10.67 -3.84 9.81
N GLN A 144 -9.94 -3.84 10.94
CA GLN A 144 -10.07 -4.87 11.97
C GLN A 144 -11.48 -4.86 12.60
N GLU A 145 -12.02 -3.67 12.86
CA GLU A 145 -13.38 -3.52 13.40
C GLU A 145 -14.44 -4.08 12.44
N ASP A 146 -14.29 -3.85 11.14
CA ASP A 146 -15.22 -4.36 10.13
C ASP A 146 -15.11 -5.87 9.94
N MET A 147 -13.90 -6.43 9.99
CA MET A 147 -13.70 -7.88 9.98
C MET A 147 -14.33 -8.56 11.20
N ILE A 148 -14.24 -7.95 12.38
CA ILE A 148 -14.90 -8.46 13.60
C ILE A 148 -16.42 -8.46 13.42
N LYS A 149 -17.02 -7.39 12.89
CA LYS A 149 -18.46 -7.31 12.61
C LYS A 149 -18.89 -8.38 11.61
N LEU A 150 -18.16 -8.52 10.51
CA LEU A 150 -18.48 -9.49 9.45
C LEU A 150 -18.44 -10.94 9.99
N ASN A 151 -17.39 -11.30 10.73
CA ASN A 151 -17.26 -12.62 11.33
C ASN A 151 -18.40 -12.94 12.29
N LYS A 152 -18.87 -11.94 13.05
CA LYS A 152 -20.04 -12.10 13.92
C LYS A 152 -21.31 -12.37 13.11
N MET A 153 -21.54 -11.62 12.03
CA MET A 153 -22.70 -11.83 11.14
C MET A 153 -22.68 -13.23 10.50
N ILE A 154 -21.50 -13.70 10.06
CA ILE A 154 -21.32 -15.05 9.51
C ILE A 154 -21.69 -16.11 10.55
N ALA A 155 -21.16 -16.00 11.77
CA ALA A 155 -21.44 -16.96 12.85
C ALA A 155 -22.93 -16.99 13.21
N GLU A 156 -23.60 -15.83 13.24
CA GLU A 156 -25.05 -15.74 13.49
C GLU A 156 -25.86 -16.41 12.37
N ALA A 157 -25.48 -16.20 11.10
CA ALA A 157 -26.13 -16.82 9.95
C ALA A 157 -25.96 -18.35 9.94
N GLU A 158 -24.77 -18.86 10.26
CA GLU A 158 -24.50 -20.30 10.38
C GLU A 158 -25.33 -20.95 11.50
N ASN A 159 -25.43 -20.27 12.66
CA ASN A 159 -26.24 -20.76 13.77
C ASN A 159 -27.73 -20.80 13.44
N LYS A 160 -28.24 -19.83 12.66
CA LYS A 160 -29.62 -19.87 12.16
C LYS A 160 -29.84 -21.04 11.21
N ARG A 161 -28.90 -21.29 10.28
CA ARG A 161 -28.98 -22.44 9.36
C ARG A 161 -28.98 -23.79 10.08
N LYS A 162 -28.19 -23.96 11.14
CA LYS A 162 -28.14 -25.21 11.92
C LYS A 162 -29.40 -25.48 12.76
N LYS A 163 -30.22 -24.46 13.02
CA LYS A 163 -31.46 -24.52 13.81
C LYS A 163 -32.73 -24.56 12.94
N SER A 164 -32.59 -24.45 11.62
CA SER A 164 -33.64 -24.59 10.62
C SER A 164 -33.59 -25.99 10.00
#